data_AF-V4TYN9-F1
#
_entry.id   AF-V4TYN9-F1
#
_cell.length_a   1.000
_cell.length_b   1.000
_cell.length_c   1.000
_cell.angle_alpha   90.00
_cell.angle_beta   90.00
_cell.angle_gamma   90.00
#
_symmetry.space_group_name_H-M   'P 1'
#
loop_
_entity.id
_entity.type
_entity.pdbx_description
1 polymer ?
#
loop_
_entity_poly.entity_id
_entity_poly.type
_entity_poly.pdbx_seq_one_letter_code
_entity_poly.pdbx_strand_id
1 'polypeptide(L)'
;LLSHDITLEAAWPQLFIDHKAQYWDVPESVSLNVASLASDSGLRYRFGIQKKGGQPESANAIDGEPPAALMPGLCAKAAFSYEQRKDMWRNKETKEDLIIKTDKGSFWRPAYDVCLREPHAAISTIIGTCVAWFGGKESSMAGESQDGRIAVNTKKRSPLSADLFGSICCTVQHGKFRRIFADLTRVDARLDISSVSGLAKSILNTFSRNSASSADNLVFSPRLNFILQQQVLGPIVFRVDSKYLLDAASGKDGSHMEDVIYSLSYSLRLLRSGKVVAWYSPKRKEGMIELRLFEF
;
A
#
# COMPACT_ATOMS: atom_id res chain seq x y z
N LEU A 1 11.94 -26.82 -0.15
CA LEU A 1 10.48 -26.66 -0.06
C LEU A 1 10.19 -25.18 -0.30
N LEU A 2 9.53 -24.82 -1.40
CA LEU A 2 9.22 -23.43 -1.70
C LEU A 2 8.18 -22.94 -0.68
N SER A 3 8.58 -22.02 0.19
CA SER A 3 7.71 -21.41 1.18
C SER A 3 6.79 -20.41 0.49
N HIS A 4 5.49 -20.74 0.42
CA HIS A 4 4.45 -19.89 -0.16
C HIS A 4 3.46 -19.46 0.91
N ASP A 5 2.95 -18.25 0.78
CA ASP A 5 1.82 -17.79 1.57
C ASP A 5 0.54 -17.97 0.75
N ILE A 6 -0.46 -18.62 1.35
CA ILE A 6 -1.75 -18.91 0.72
C ILE A 6 -2.83 -18.25 1.58
N THR A 7 -3.55 -17.31 0.98
CA THR A 7 -4.63 -16.58 1.65
C THR A 7 -5.94 -16.89 0.95
N LEU A 8 -6.91 -17.43 1.70
CA LEU A 8 -8.30 -17.56 1.28
C LEU A 8 -9.13 -16.55 2.07
N GLU A 9 -9.87 -15.70 1.37
CA GLU A 9 -10.74 -14.68 1.95
C GLU A 9 -12.13 -14.85 1.36
N ALA A 10 -13.15 -14.91 2.21
CA ALA A 10 -14.54 -14.92 1.81
C ALA A 10 -15.32 -13.99 2.73
N ALA A 11 -16.15 -13.12 2.15
CA ALA A 11 -16.91 -12.14 2.89
C ALA A 11 -18.31 -11.96 2.27
N TRP A 12 -19.31 -11.79 3.15
CA TRP A 12 -20.71 -11.63 2.80
C TRP A 12 -21.44 -10.81 3.88
N PRO A 13 -21.66 -9.50 3.69
CA PRO A 13 -21.15 -8.66 2.60
C PRO A 13 -19.71 -8.15 2.87
N GLN A 14 -19.01 -7.67 1.85
CA GLN A 14 -17.67 -7.10 1.96
C GLN A 14 -17.65 -5.60 1.71
N LEU A 15 -17.17 -4.84 2.71
CA LEU A 15 -16.96 -3.41 2.59
C LEU A 15 -15.61 -3.11 1.91
N PHE A 16 -15.65 -2.37 0.80
CA PHE A 16 -14.47 -1.94 0.05
C PHE A 16 -14.30 -0.42 0.12
N ILE A 17 -13.05 0.05 0.20
CA ILE A 17 -12.72 1.48 0.19
C ILE A 17 -12.02 1.80 -1.13
N ASP A 18 -12.55 2.76 -1.89
CA ASP A 18 -11.92 3.21 -3.13
C ASP A 18 -10.81 4.27 -2.91
N HIS A 19 -10.18 4.67 -4.01
CA HIS A 19 -9.11 5.69 -3.99
C HIS A 19 -9.60 7.09 -3.59
N LYS A 20 -10.91 7.35 -3.64
CA LYS A 20 -11.55 8.59 -3.17
C LYS A 20 -12.01 8.49 -1.71
N ALA A 21 -11.64 7.41 -1.02
CA ALA A 21 -12.10 7.06 0.32
C ALA A 21 -13.63 6.89 0.43
N GLN A 22 -14.29 6.51 -0.66
CA GLN A 22 -15.70 6.14 -0.66
C GLN A 22 -15.85 4.66 -0.35
N TYR A 23 -16.88 4.33 0.42
CA TYR A 23 -17.19 2.98 0.84
C TYR A 23 -18.20 2.37 -0.13
N TRP A 24 -17.90 1.14 -0.54
CA TRP A 24 -18.67 0.34 -1.47
C TRP A 24 -19.01 -0.98 -0.81
N ASP A 25 -20.29 -1.31 -0.73
CA ASP A 25 -20.73 -2.60 -0.24
C ASP A 25 -20.79 -3.59 -1.41
N VAL A 26 -20.10 -4.73 -1.25
CA VAL A 26 -20.05 -5.79 -2.25
C VAL A 26 -20.79 -7.01 -1.67
N PRO A 27 -21.91 -7.43 -2.27
CA PRO A 27 -22.73 -8.50 -1.71
C PRO A 27 -22.00 -9.83 -1.51
N GLU A 28 -21.17 -10.23 -2.46
CA GLU A 28 -20.38 -11.46 -2.41
C GLU A 28 -18.94 -11.20 -2.87
N SER A 29 -17.97 -11.61 -2.07
CA SER A 29 -16.57 -11.63 -2.49
C SER A 29 -15.85 -12.84 -1.94
N VAL A 30 -15.22 -13.60 -2.84
CA VAL A 30 -14.36 -14.73 -2.52
C VAL A 30 -13.05 -14.55 -3.28
N SER A 31 -11.92 -14.61 -2.59
CA SER A 31 -10.60 -14.52 -3.20
C SER A 31 -9.64 -15.57 -2.65
N LEU A 32 -8.87 -16.18 -3.55
CA LEU A 32 -7.77 -17.07 -3.25
C LEU A 32 -6.50 -16.45 -3.82
N ASN A 33 -5.50 -16.22 -2.96
CA ASN A 33 -4.22 -15.65 -3.34
C ASN A 33 -3.08 -16.58 -2.92
N VAL A 34 -2.09 -16.72 -3.80
CA VAL A 34 -0.83 -17.41 -3.54
C VAL A 34 0.29 -16.41 -3.80
N ALA A 35 1.13 -16.17 -2.80
CA ALA A 35 2.28 -15.27 -2.91
C ALA A 35 3.57 -16.00 -2.55
N SER A 36 4.65 -15.71 -3.28
CA SER A 36 5.99 -16.14 -2.88
C SER A 36 6.44 -15.36 -1.64
N LEU A 37 7.11 -16.04 -0.70
CA LEU A 37 7.81 -15.35 0.37
C LEU A 37 9.04 -14.60 -0.15
N ALA A 38 9.56 -13.67 0.66
CA ALA A 38 10.76 -12.93 0.31
C ALA A 38 11.93 -13.90 0.06
N SER A 39 12.50 -13.81 -1.14
CA SER A 39 13.67 -14.58 -1.57
C SER A 39 14.90 -13.68 -1.58
N ASP A 40 16.08 -14.25 -1.33
CA ASP A 40 17.37 -13.55 -1.44
C ASP A 40 17.61 -12.99 -2.86
N SER A 41 16.99 -13.60 -3.87
CA SER A 41 17.06 -13.12 -5.25
C SER A 41 16.26 -11.83 -5.50
N GLY A 42 15.40 -11.41 -4.57
CA GLY A 42 14.50 -10.25 -4.73
C GLY A 42 13.29 -10.49 -5.65
N LEU A 43 13.23 -11.63 -6.33
CA LEU A 43 12.09 -12.00 -7.17
C LEU A 43 10.90 -12.40 -6.31
N ARG A 44 9.74 -11.81 -6.59
CA ARG A 44 8.45 -12.16 -5.99
C ARG A 44 7.38 -12.32 -7.04
N TYR A 45 6.49 -13.27 -6.82
CA TYR A 45 5.30 -13.48 -7.64
C TYR A 45 4.06 -13.61 -6.77
N ARG A 46 2.92 -13.23 -7.34
CA ARG A 46 1.60 -13.39 -6.73
C ARG A 46 0.60 -13.82 -7.78
N PHE A 47 -0.14 -14.88 -7.50
CA PHE A 47 -1.27 -15.33 -8.29
C PHE A 47 -2.53 -15.21 -7.43
N GLY A 48 -3.62 -14.77 -8.03
CA GLY A 48 -4.88 -14.64 -7.31
C GLY A 48 -6.06 -14.88 -8.21
N ILE A 49 -7.09 -15.54 -7.68
CA ILE A 49 -8.40 -15.68 -8.32
C ILE A 49 -9.41 -15.03 -7.38
N GLN A 50 -10.23 -14.14 -7.93
CA GLN A 50 -11.26 -13.42 -7.19
C GLN A 50 -12.59 -13.54 -7.93
N LYS A 51 -13.62 -14.00 -7.22
CA LYS A 51 -15.01 -13.98 -7.66
C LYS A 51 -15.74 -12.89 -6.88
N LYS A 52 -16.46 -12.03 -7.60
CA LYS A 52 -17.38 -11.06 -7.02
C LYS A 52 -18.79 -11.33 -7.53
N GLY A 53 -19.76 -11.28 -6.63
CA GLY A 53 -21.18 -11.44 -6.93
C GLY A 53 -21.99 -10.25 -6.45
N GLY A 54 -23.10 -9.99 -7.14
CA GLY A 54 -23.98 -8.85 -6.88
C GLY A 54 -23.45 -7.53 -7.45
N GLN A 55 -24.34 -6.55 -7.56
CA GLN A 55 -24.00 -5.20 -7.97
C GLN A 55 -23.47 -4.44 -6.75
N PRO A 56 -22.31 -3.76 -6.84
CA PRO A 56 -21.79 -2.98 -5.72
C PRO A 56 -22.70 -1.76 -5.46
N GLU A 57 -23.06 -1.55 -4.20
CA GLU A 57 -23.84 -0.40 -3.75
C GLU A 57 -22.94 0.58 -3.02
N SER A 58 -23.20 1.88 -3.17
CA SER A 58 -22.44 2.85 -2.39
C SER A 58 -22.99 2.97 -0.98
N ALA A 59 -22.14 2.77 0.03
CA ALA A 59 -22.54 2.93 1.41
C ALA A 59 -22.65 4.42 1.81
N ASN A 60 -21.96 5.33 1.11
CA ASN A 60 -21.83 6.75 1.50
C ASN A 60 -21.81 7.77 0.32
N ALA A 61 -21.90 7.38 -0.95
CA ALA A 61 -21.75 8.32 -2.08
C ALA A 61 -23.05 9.00 -2.49
N ILE A 62 -22.94 10.29 -2.78
CA ILE A 62 -24.03 11.16 -3.24
C ILE A 62 -24.28 11.00 -4.75
N ASP A 63 -23.27 10.60 -5.53
CA ASP A 63 -23.38 10.16 -6.93
C ASP A 63 -21.99 9.71 -7.42
N GLY A 64 -21.81 8.41 -7.67
CA GLY A 64 -20.55 7.88 -8.20
C GLY A 64 -20.76 6.55 -8.91
N GLU A 65 -20.11 6.33 -10.04
CA GLU A 65 -20.07 5.01 -10.68
C GLU A 65 -19.14 4.08 -9.89
N PRO A 66 -19.52 2.81 -9.65
CA PRO A 66 -18.66 1.86 -8.98
C PRO A 66 -17.37 1.65 -9.78
N PRO A 67 -16.20 1.53 -9.12
CA PRO A 67 -14.97 1.19 -9.80
C PRO A 67 -15.12 -0.11 -10.60
N ALA A 68 -14.62 -0.13 -11.84
CA ALA A 68 -14.69 -1.32 -12.71
C ALA A 68 -14.09 -2.59 -12.06
N ALA A 69 -13.18 -2.42 -11.09
CA ALA A 69 -12.60 -3.51 -10.31
C ALA A 69 -13.59 -4.20 -9.35
N LEU A 70 -14.70 -3.54 -8.98
CA LEU A 70 -15.75 -4.06 -8.09
C LEU A 70 -16.90 -4.73 -8.82
N MET A 71 -16.99 -4.56 -10.15
CA MET A 71 -18.05 -5.16 -10.94
C MET A 71 -18.05 -6.69 -10.80
N PRO A 72 -19.24 -7.31 -10.72
CA PRO A 72 -19.38 -8.76 -10.58
C PRO A 72 -18.71 -9.53 -11.73
N GLY A 73 -18.19 -10.70 -11.40
CA GLY A 73 -17.45 -11.56 -12.33
C GLY A 73 -16.32 -12.32 -11.67
N LEU A 74 -15.64 -13.14 -12.48
CA LEU A 74 -14.43 -13.86 -12.11
C LEU A 74 -13.21 -13.10 -12.64
N CYS A 75 -12.20 -12.94 -11.80
CA CYS A 75 -10.95 -12.31 -12.17
C CYS A 75 -9.78 -13.21 -11.74
N ALA A 76 -8.89 -13.53 -12.67
CA ALA A 76 -7.58 -14.07 -12.33
C ALA A 76 -6.55 -12.95 -12.46
N LYS A 77 -5.62 -12.85 -11.52
CA LYS A 77 -4.52 -11.88 -11.51
C LYS A 77 -3.22 -12.62 -11.31
N ALA A 78 -2.21 -12.22 -12.07
CA ALA A 78 -0.84 -12.65 -11.88
C ALA A 78 0.04 -11.40 -11.82
N ALA A 79 0.95 -11.35 -10.86
CA ALA A 79 1.91 -10.28 -10.75
C ALA A 79 3.30 -10.85 -10.50
N PHE A 80 4.30 -10.29 -11.18
CA PHE A 80 5.71 -10.61 -10.98
C PHE A 80 6.43 -9.32 -10.65
N SER A 81 7.33 -9.36 -9.69
CA SER A 81 8.10 -8.19 -9.27
C SER A 81 9.52 -8.58 -8.92
N TYR A 82 10.43 -7.65 -9.12
CA TYR A 82 11.82 -7.76 -8.73
C TYR A 82 12.14 -6.59 -7.81
N GLU A 83 12.56 -6.91 -6.60
CA GLU A 83 13.04 -5.93 -5.62
C GLU A 83 14.57 -5.91 -5.62
N GLN A 84 15.13 -4.73 -5.87
CA GLN A 84 16.54 -4.46 -5.67
C GLN A 84 16.70 -3.50 -4.50
N ARG A 85 17.51 -3.87 -3.51
CA ARG A 85 17.82 -3.02 -2.37
C ARG A 85 19.33 -2.81 -2.26
N LYS A 86 19.73 -1.57 -2.03
CA LYS A 86 21.12 -1.19 -1.76
C LYS A 86 21.18 -0.40 -0.47
N ASP A 87 21.83 -0.97 0.54
CA ASP A 87 22.17 -0.26 1.77
C ASP A 87 23.37 0.66 1.45
N MET A 88 23.15 1.98 1.47
CA MET A 88 24.21 2.98 1.32
C MET A 88 25.10 3.02 2.55
N TRP A 89 24.48 2.87 3.72
CA TRP A 89 25.14 2.82 5.01
C TRP A 89 24.31 1.97 5.98
N ARG A 90 24.97 1.19 6.82
CA ARG A 90 24.31 0.42 7.89
C ARG A 90 25.29 0.15 9.01
N ASN A 91 24.89 0.47 10.24
CA ASN A 91 25.66 0.14 11.42
C ASN A 91 25.07 -1.12 12.08
N LYS A 92 25.73 -2.27 11.86
CA LYS A 92 25.32 -3.54 12.46
C LYS A 92 25.62 -3.54 13.95
N GLU A 93 24.67 -4.02 14.73
CA GLU A 93 24.84 -4.14 16.18
C GLU A 93 25.90 -5.20 16.52
N THR A 94 26.86 -4.85 17.38
CA THR A 94 27.80 -5.81 17.95
C THR A 94 27.37 -6.27 19.34
N LYS A 95 27.93 -7.39 19.83
CA LYS A 95 27.65 -7.87 21.19
C LYS A 95 28.08 -6.87 22.28
N GLU A 96 29.10 -6.06 21.98
CA GLU A 96 29.63 -5.05 22.89
C GLU A 96 28.68 -3.85 23.04
N ASP A 97 27.99 -3.46 21.96
CA ASP A 97 26.98 -2.38 21.98
C ASP A 97 25.80 -2.68 22.93
N LEU A 98 25.58 -3.95 23.26
CA LEU A 98 24.52 -4.37 24.18
C LEU A 98 24.89 -4.14 25.64
N ILE A 99 26.17 -3.94 25.97
CA ILE A 99 26.67 -3.87 27.35
C ILE A 99 27.08 -2.44 27.65
N ILE A 100 26.39 -1.79 28.59
CA ILE A 100 26.75 -0.46 29.08
C ILE A 100 27.56 -0.64 30.35
N LYS A 101 28.79 -0.14 30.34
CA LYS A 101 29.64 -0.04 31.53
C LYS A 101 29.32 1.27 32.24
N THR A 102 29.00 1.18 33.52
CA THR A 102 28.79 2.32 34.41
C THR A 102 29.62 2.08 35.68
N ASP A 103 29.84 3.11 36.49
CA ASP A 103 30.60 3.01 37.76
C ASP A 103 30.00 1.97 38.72
N LYS A 104 28.73 1.60 38.54
CA LYS A 104 27.99 0.58 39.30
C LYS A 104 28.01 -0.83 38.67
N GLY A 105 28.77 -1.04 37.60
CA GLY A 105 28.87 -2.33 36.89
C GLY A 105 28.39 -2.28 35.44
N SER A 106 28.32 -3.45 34.80
CA SER A 106 27.87 -3.62 33.42
C SER A 106 26.39 -4.02 33.36
N PHE A 107 25.60 -3.33 32.52
CA PHE A 107 24.18 -3.59 32.33
C PHE A 107 23.87 -3.92 30.88
N TRP A 108 23.00 -4.92 30.66
CA TRP A 108 22.52 -5.28 29.33
C TRP A 108 21.40 -4.31 28.90
N ARG A 109 21.59 -3.62 27.77
CA ARG A 109 20.63 -2.66 27.21
C ARG A 109 20.32 -2.94 25.72
N PRO A 110 19.39 -3.87 25.40
CA PRO A 110 18.89 -4.04 24.03
C PRO A 110 18.07 -2.83 23.59
N ALA A 111 17.85 -2.70 22.27
CA ALA A 111 16.86 -1.78 21.73
C ALA A 111 15.46 -2.07 22.29
N TYR A 112 14.62 -1.04 22.35
CA TYR A 112 13.20 -1.21 22.69
C TYR A 112 12.46 -2.06 21.65
N ASP A 113 12.92 -2.01 20.40
CA ASP A 113 12.46 -2.83 19.28
C ASP A 113 13.67 -3.34 18.48
N VAL A 114 13.76 -4.67 18.32
CA VAL A 114 14.85 -5.35 17.62
C VAL A 114 14.90 -5.01 16.12
N CYS A 115 13.77 -4.64 15.51
CA CYS A 115 13.71 -4.22 14.11
C CYS A 115 14.34 -2.83 13.90
N LEU A 116 14.49 -2.03 14.95
CA LEU A 116 14.99 -0.65 14.91
C LEU A 116 16.39 -0.48 15.54
N ARG A 117 17.08 -1.59 15.83
CA ARG A 117 18.38 -1.58 16.49
C ARG A 117 19.55 -1.14 15.59
N GLU A 118 19.39 -1.25 14.27
CA GLU A 118 20.43 -0.97 13.28
C GLU A 118 20.08 0.29 12.48
N PRO A 119 20.75 1.42 12.74
CA PRO A 119 20.56 2.60 11.92
C PRO A 119 21.17 2.33 10.53
N HIS A 120 20.47 2.81 9.51
CA HIS A 120 20.81 2.54 8.13
C HIS A 120 20.24 3.61 7.20
N ALA A 121 20.87 3.75 6.05
CA ALA A 121 20.37 4.48 4.90
C ALA A 121 20.33 3.50 3.73
N ALA A 122 19.17 3.32 3.13
CA ALA A 122 18.98 2.37 2.05
C ALA A 122 18.07 2.95 0.97
N ILE A 123 18.33 2.53 -0.26
CA ILE A 123 17.47 2.77 -1.41
C ILE A 123 16.98 1.41 -1.89
N SER A 124 15.68 1.27 -2.11
CA SER A 124 15.10 0.10 -2.75
C SER A 124 14.22 0.48 -3.92
N THR A 125 14.22 -0.37 -4.93
CA THR A 125 13.44 -0.23 -6.14
C THR A 125 12.70 -1.53 -6.39
N ILE A 126 11.44 -1.42 -6.75
CA ILE A 126 10.60 -2.55 -7.17
C ILE A 126 10.12 -2.24 -8.56
N ILE A 127 10.26 -3.19 -9.48
CA ILE A 127 9.67 -3.13 -10.82
C ILE A 127 8.92 -4.43 -11.02
N GLY A 128 7.70 -4.36 -11.56
CA GLY A 128 6.90 -5.54 -11.75
C GLY A 128 5.81 -5.39 -12.79
N THR A 129 5.35 -6.51 -13.31
CA THR A 129 4.23 -6.59 -14.25
C THR A 129 3.03 -7.19 -13.54
N CYS A 130 1.83 -6.72 -13.91
CA CYS A 130 0.56 -7.25 -13.47
C CYS A 130 -0.28 -7.59 -14.70
N VAL A 131 -0.83 -8.80 -14.72
CA VAL A 131 -1.78 -9.26 -15.73
C VAL A 131 -3.06 -9.64 -15.02
N ALA A 132 -4.17 -9.07 -15.47
CA ALA A 132 -5.50 -9.41 -15.02
C ALA A 132 -6.30 -9.99 -16.18
N TRP A 133 -6.86 -11.17 -15.96
CA TRP A 133 -7.84 -11.81 -16.81
C TRP A 133 -9.21 -11.67 -16.18
N PHE A 134 -10.21 -11.30 -16.96
CA PHE A 134 -11.58 -11.17 -16.51
C PHE A 134 -12.45 -12.18 -17.26
N GLY A 135 -12.97 -13.14 -16.51
CA GLY A 135 -13.93 -14.14 -16.97
C GLY A 135 -15.33 -13.81 -16.45
N GLY A 136 -16.31 -13.78 -17.34
CA GLY A 136 -17.69 -13.51 -16.97
C GLY A 136 -18.44 -13.01 -18.19
N LYS A 137 -19.58 -13.65 -18.49
CA LYS A 137 -20.52 -13.14 -19.49
C LYS A 137 -20.91 -11.72 -19.07
N GLU A 138 -20.93 -10.81 -20.03
CA GLU A 138 -21.79 -9.62 -19.97
C GLU A 138 -23.12 -10.10 -19.37
N SER A 139 -23.56 -9.49 -18.26
CA SER A 139 -24.90 -9.73 -17.77
C SER A 139 -25.87 -9.12 -18.78
N SER A 140 -26.12 -9.84 -19.88
CA SER A 140 -27.34 -9.71 -20.66
C SER A 140 -28.48 -10.28 -19.82
N MET A 141 -28.83 -9.58 -18.74
CA MET A 141 -30.20 -9.56 -18.28
C MET A 141 -30.95 -8.62 -19.22
N ALA A 142 -31.24 -9.12 -20.43
CA ALA A 142 -32.41 -8.68 -21.16
C ALA A 142 -33.63 -9.24 -20.38
N GLY A 143 -33.89 -8.65 -19.22
CA GLY A 143 -35.19 -8.71 -18.58
C GLY A 143 -35.91 -7.45 -19.02
N GLU A 144 -36.97 -7.61 -19.81
CA GLU A 144 -37.96 -6.55 -20.02
C GLU A 144 -38.38 -6.02 -18.63
N SER A 145 -37.86 -4.86 -18.26
CA SER A 145 -38.43 -4.06 -17.19
C SER A 145 -39.14 -2.91 -17.86
N GLN A 146 -40.46 -3.07 -17.94
CA GLN A 146 -41.40 -2.04 -18.27
C GLN A 146 -41.44 -1.04 -17.10
N ASP A 147 -40.36 -0.29 -16.87
CA ASP A 147 -40.43 1.04 -16.26
C ASP A 147 -39.10 1.79 -16.44
N GLY A 148 -39.17 3.03 -16.92
CA GLY A 148 -38.05 3.82 -17.45
C GLY A 148 -37.00 4.24 -16.42
N ARG A 149 -36.13 3.32 -16.00
CA ARG A 149 -34.93 3.61 -15.21
C ARG A 149 -33.66 3.46 -16.04
N ILE A 150 -32.84 4.50 -15.95
CA ILE A 150 -31.61 4.77 -16.70
C ILE A 150 -30.73 3.52 -16.79
N ALA A 151 -30.50 3.05 -18.02
CA ALA A 151 -29.49 2.04 -18.31
C ALA A 151 -28.11 2.58 -17.90
N VAL A 152 -27.57 2.10 -16.78
CA VAL A 152 -26.18 2.36 -16.40
C VAL A 152 -25.32 1.70 -17.46
N ASN A 153 -24.63 2.52 -18.26
CA ASN A 153 -23.76 2.09 -19.33
C ASN A 153 -22.61 1.26 -18.73
N THR A 154 -22.73 -0.06 -18.74
CA THR A 154 -21.71 -0.96 -18.21
C THR A 154 -20.49 -0.88 -19.12
N LYS A 155 -19.49 -0.08 -18.71
CA LYS A 155 -18.19 0.03 -19.39
C LYS A 155 -17.68 -1.37 -19.71
N LYS A 156 -17.57 -1.67 -21.01
CA LYS A 156 -17.10 -2.96 -21.53
C LYS A 156 -15.71 -3.25 -20.99
N ARG A 157 -15.60 -4.25 -20.12
CA ARG A 157 -14.33 -4.67 -19.52
C ARG A 157 -13.52 -5.42 -20.56
N SER A 158 -12.25 -5.07 -20.75
CA SER A 158 -11.37 -5.88 -21.59
C SER A 158 -11.19 -7.27 -20.95
N PRO A 159 -11.21 -8.37 -21.70
CA PRO A 159 -11.06 -9.72 -21.15
C PRO A 159 -9.66 -9.95 -20.58
N LEU A 160 -8.67 -9.19 -21.07
CA LEU A 160 -7.29 -9.18 -20.61
C LEU A 160 -6.86 -7.72 -20.38
N SER A 161 -6.11 -7.49 -19.31
CA SER A 161 -5.40 -6.25 -19.02
C SER A 161 -4.00 -6.59 -18.54
N ALA A 162 -2.99 -5.89 -19.04
CA ALA A 162 -1.62 -6.05 -18.61
C ALA A 162 -0.99 -4.67 -18.41
N ASP A 163 -0.27 -4.50 -17.31
CA ASP A 163 0.40 -3.26 -16.99
C ASP A 163 1.72 -3.48 -16.25
N LEU A 164 2.59 -2.50 -16.30
CA LEU A 164 3.85 -2.46 -15.57
C LEU A 164 3.71 -1.46 -14.43
N PHE A 165 4.10 -1.86 -13.23
CA PHE A 165 4.16 -1.01 -12.05
C PHE A 165 5.60 -0.91 -11.56
N GLY A 166 5.88 0.15 -10.82
CA GLY A 166 7.18 0.33 -10.19
C GLY A 166 7.06 1.17 -8.94
N SER A 167 8.02 1.01 -8.03
CA SER A 167 8.14 1.87 -6.88
C SER A 167 9.60 2.10 -6.52
N ILE A 168 9.92 3.31 -6.08
CA ILE A 168 11.24 3.67 -5.55
C ILE A 168 11.04 4.09 -4.10
N CYS A 169 11.84 3.56 -3.19
CA CYS A 169 11.80 3.86 -1.76
C CYS A 169 13.19 4.27 -1.29
N CYS A 170 13.25 5.35 -0.51
CA CYS A 170 14.44 5.79 0.19
C CYS A 170 14.13 5.80 1.69
N THR A 171 14.94 5.10 2.47
CA THR A 171 14.76 4.95 3.91
C THR A 171 16.01 5.40 4.62
N VAL A 172 15.89 6.35 5.54
CA VAL A 172 16.98 6.83 6.39
C VAL A 172 16.55 6.70 7.83
N GLN A 173 17.25 5.87 8.58
CA GLN A 173 17.06 5.70 10.02
C GLN A 173 18.32 6.14 10.75
N HIS A 174 18.16 7.12 11.61
CA HIS A 174 19.12 7.55 12.60
C HIS A 174 18.75 6.98 13.97
N GLY A 175 19.76 6.51 14.71
CA GLY A 175 19.58 5.96 16.06
C GLY A 175 19.40 4.45 16.16
N LYS A 176 19.67 3.95 17.37
CA LYS A 176 19.57 2.51 17.71
C LYS A 176 18.33 2.19 18.55
N PHE A 177 17.49 3.18 18.84
CA PHE A 177 16.26 3.08 19.64
C PHE A 177 16.44 2.37 21.00
N ARG A 178 17.41 2.87 21.78
CA ARG A 178 17.88 2.35 23.07
C ARG A 178 17.89 3.38 24.19
N ARG A 179 18.16 4.64 23.85
CA ARG A 179 18.19 5.76 24.81
C ARG A 179 16.78 6.20 25.14
N ILE A 180 16.65 6.89 26.26
CA ILE A 180 15.35 7.33 26.78
C ILE A 180 14.77 8.47 25.94
N PHE A 181 15.57 9.24 25.22
CA PHE A 181 15.09 10.38 24.46
C PHE A 181 15.91 10.59 23.19
N ALA A 182 15.24 11.05 22.12
CA ALA A 182 15.83 11.46 20.85
C ALA A 182 16.89 10.51 20.27
N ASP A 183 16.72 9.19 20.45
CA ASP A 183 17.57 8.19 19.81
C ASP A 183 17.12 7.98 18.37
N LEU A 184 15.84 7.63 18.19
CA LEU A 184 15.31 7.22 16.90
C LEU A 184 14.65 8.37 16.14
N THR A 185 15.15 8.60 14.93
CA THR A 185 14.49 9.38 13.89
C THR A 185 14.59 8.59 12.60
N ARG A 186 13.46 8.33 11.95
CA ARG A 186 13.39 7.59 10.71
C ARG A 186 12.50 8.33 9.71
N VAL A 187 12.98 8.40 8.49
CA VAL A 187 12.29 9.01 7.36
C VAL A 187 12.26 7.99 6.24
N ASP A 188 11.08 7.67 5.74
CA ASP A 188 10.88 6.84 4.56
C ASP A 188 10.11 7.63 3.52
N ALA A 189 10.64 7.73 2.31
CA ALA A 189 9.97 8.35 1.17
C ALA A 189 9.82 7.32 0.06
N ARG A 190 8.59 7.10 -0.39
CA ARG A 190 8.26 6.09 -1.40
C ARG A 190 7.42 6.70 -2.52
N LEU A 191 7.86 6.52 -3.75
CA LEU A 191 7.13 6.89 -4.94
C LEU A 191 6.61 5.62 -5.62
N ASP A 192 5.29 5.49 -5.74
CA ASP A 192 4.61 4.39 -6.40
C ASP A 192 4.03 4.85 -7.75
N ILE A 193 4.31 4.06 -8.79
CA ILE A 193 3.83 4.24 -10.16
C ILE A 193 3.03 3.00 -10.52
N SER A 194 1.70 3.12 -10.57
CA SER A 194 0.80 1.98 -10.81
C SER A 194 0.74 1.54 -12.28
N SER A 195 1.07 2.44 -13.22
CA SER A 195 1.02 2.18 -14.66
C SER A 195 2.14 2.92 -15.39
N VAL A 196 3.21 2.21 -15.74
CA VAL A 196 4.34 2.76 -16.51
C VAL A 196 3.97 2.91 -17.98
N SER A 197 3.21 1.95 -18.53
CA SER A 197 2.74 1.99 -19.92
C SER A 197 1.89 3.25 -20.17
N GLY A 198 1.11 3.58 -19.16
CA GLY A 198 0.34 4.75 -19.08
C GLY A 198 1.12 6.05 -18.90
N LEU A 199 2.00 6.10 -17.90
CA LEU A 199 2.86 7.25 -17.64
C LEU A 199 3.69 7.61 -18.89
N ALA A 200 4.21 6.61 -19.62
CA ALA A 200 4.91 6.83 -20.88
C ALA A 200 4.00 7.47 -21.95
N LYS A 201 2.77 6.99 -22.12
CA LYS A 201 1.80 7.59 -23.07
C LYS A 201 1.45 9.03 -22.72
N SER A 202 1.24 9.33 -21.43
CA SER A 202 0.91 10.70 -20.99
C SER A 202 2.07 11.67 -21.16
N ILE A 203 3.30 11.26 -20.84
CA ILE A 203 4.50 12.06 -21.10
C ILE A 203 4.67 12.27 -22.60
N LEU A 204 4.59 11.20 -23.41
CA LEU A 204 4.70 11.30 -24.87
C LEU A 204 3.65 12.24 -25.46
N ASN A 205 2.40 12.17 -25.02
CA ASN A 205 1.32 13.07 -25.48
C ASN A 205 1.55 14.53 -25.03
N THR A 206 2.18 14.75 -23.87
CA THR A 206 2.51 16.09 -23.36
C THR A 206 3.67 16.73 -24.12
N PHE A 207 4.66 15.93 -24.51
CA PHE A 207 5.79 16.38 -25.35
C PHE A 207 5.40 16.51 -26.83
N SER A 208 4.50 15.65 -27.32
CA SER A 208 3.88 15.69 -28.65
C SER A 208 2.78 16.75 -28.69
N ARG A 209 3.18 18.02 -28.69
CA ARG A 209 2.29 19.18 -28.75
C ARG A 209 1.61 19.27 -30.13
N ASN A 210 0.52 18.53 -30.33
CA ASN A 210 -0.46 18.81 -31.37
C ASN A 210 -1.89 18.60 -30.83
N SER A 211 -2.71 19.59 -31.12
CA SER A 211 -4.04 19.85 -30.59
C SER A 211 -5.12 18.85 -31.04
N ALA A 212 -6.11 18.69 -30.16
CA ALA A 212 -7.56 18.57 -30.42
C ALA A 212 -8.25 17.21 -30.20
N SER A 213 -9.38 17.34 -29.48
CA SER A 213 -10.57 16.49 -29.34
C SER A 213 -10.48 15.19 -28.52
N SER A 214 -10.97 15.34 -27.29
CA SER A 214 -11.97 14.50 -26.58
C SER A 214 -11.78 13.00 -26.43
N ALA A 215 -11.87 12.60 -25.15
CA ALA A 215 -12.11 11.25 -24.63
C ALA A 215 -10.94 10.28 -24.75
N ASP A 216 -9.89 10.52 -23.95
CA ASP A 216 -9.30 9.53 -23.03
C ASP A 216 -8.04 10.14 -22.41
N ASN A 217 -8.24 11.14 -21.54
CA ASN A 217 -7.19 11.57 -20.64
C ASN A 217 -6.97 10.44 -19.63
N LEU A 218 -6.11 9.48 -19.97
CA LEU A 218 -5.58 8.54 -18.99
C LEU A 218 -4.72 9.36 -18.02
N VAL A 219 -5.36 9.82 -16.95
CA VAL A 219 -4.74 10.55 -15.85
C VAL A 219 -3.86 9.56 -15.08
N PHE A 220 -2.55 9.62 -15.32
CA PHE A 220 -1.59 8.90 -14.50
C PHE A 220 -1.27 9.73 -13.29
N SER A 221 -1.57 9.18 -12.13
CA SER A 221 -1.35 9.87 -10.87
C SER A 221 -0.35 9.10 -10.02
N PRO A 222 0.96 9.39 -10.14
CA PRO A 222 1.95 8.79 -9.26
C PRO A 222 1.63 9.13 -7.80
N ARG A 223 1.92 8.19 -6.91
CA ARG A 223 1.63 8.33 -5.48
C ARG A 223 2.91 8.49 -4.70
N LEU A 224 3.00 9.57 -3.94
CA LEU A 224 4.11 9.83 -3.03
C LEU A 224 3.65 9.54 -1.60
N ASN A 225 4.27 8.55 -0.98
CA ASN A 225 4.08 8.21 0.42
C ASN A 225 5.30 8.69 1.20
N PHE A 226 5.06 9.48 2.24
CA PHE A 226 6.10 9.99 3.13
C PHE A 226 5.79 9.61 4.57
N ILE A 227 6.73 8.92 5.20
CA ILE A 227 6.61 8.44 6.57
C ILE A 227 7.72 9.09 7.40
N LEU A 228 7.31 9.77 8.46
CA LEU A 228 8.20 10.27 9.51
C LEU A 228 7.93 9.47 10.78
N GLN A 229 8.99 8.96 11.41
CA GLN A 229 8.92 8.22 12.65
C GLN A 229 9.94 8.79 13.63
N GLN A 230 9.46 9.29 14.77
CA GLN A 230 10.27 9.97 15.78
C GLN A 230 10.00 9.36 17.16
N GLN A 231 11.07 9.02 17.88
CA GLN A 231 10.94 8.66 19.29
C GLN A 231 10.55 9.88 20.11
N VAL A 232 9.51 9.70 20.93
CA VAL A 232 9.03 10.70 21.88
C VAL A 232 9.74 10.50 23.21
N LEU A 233 9.58 9.33 23.83
CA LEU A 233 10.17 9.01 25.13
C LEU A 233 10.25 7.50 25.34
N GLY A 234 11.43 7.01 25.67
CA GLY A 234 11.72 5.61 25.92
C GLY A 234 11.17 4.71 24.79
N PRO A 235 10.29 3.75 25.08
CA PRO A 235 9.69 2.87 24.08
C PRO A 235 8.60 3.53 23.21
N ILE A 236 8.26 4.80 23.45
CA ILE A 236 7.18 5.50 22.74
C ILE A 236 7.70 6.14 21.47
N VAL A 237 7.07 5.82 20.35
CA VAL A 237 7.38 6.34 19.02
C VAL A 237 6.13 6.94 18.41
N PHE A 238 6.25 8.16 17.94
CA PHE A 238 5.24 8.82 17.12
C PHE A 238 5.59 8.66 15.65
N ARG A 239 4.62 8.29 14.83
CA ARG A 239 4.80 8.11 13.40
C ARG A 239 3.67 8.79 12.64
N VAL A 240 4.03 9.52 11.60
CA VAL A 240 3.12 10.17 10.66
C VAL A 240 3.35 9.54 9.29
N ASP A 241 2.29 9.01 8.69
CA ASP A 241 2.28 8.54 7.31
C ASP A 241 1.40 9.49 6.48
N SER A 242 1.94 10.06 5.43
CA SER A 242 1.27 11.02 4.57
C SER A 242 1.31 10.53 3.13
N LYS A 243 0.16 10.56 2.46
CA LYS A 243 -0.01 10.06 1.09
C LYS A 243 -0.48 11.19 0.20
N TYR A 244 0.25 11.41 -0.88
CA TYR A 244 -0.04 12.44 -1.86
C TYR A 244 -0.25 11.81 -3.23
N LEU A 245 -1.31 12.23 -3.90
CA LEU A 245 -1.55 11.96 -5.30
C LEU A 245 -0.96 13.12 -6.11
N LEU A 246 -0.04 12.81 -7.01
CA LEU A 246 0.51 13.79 -7.94
C LEU A 246 -0.36 13.76 -9.20
N ASP A 247 -1.13 14.82 -9.45
CA ASP A 247 -1.94 14.93 -10.65
C ASP A 247 -1.24 15.83 -11.66
N ALA A 248 -0.65 15.22 -12.68
CA ALA A 248 0.04 15.94 -13.74
C ALA A 248 -0.92 16.68 -14.70
N ALA A 249 -2.23 16.42 -14.64
CA ALA A 249 -3.21 16.99 -15.57
C ALA A 249 -3.84 18.31 -15.08
N SER A 250 -3.75 18.62 -13.78
CA SER A 250 -4.37 19.82 -13.20
C SER A 250 -3.38 20.99 -13.17
N GLY A 251 -3.46 21.86 -14.17
CA GLY A 251 -2.61 23.05 -14.33
C GLY A 251 -2.79 24.15 -13.27
N LYS A 252 -3.29 23.87 -12.06
CA LYS A 252 -3.48 24.88 -11.00
C LYS A 252 -3.01 24.53 -9.59
N ASP A 253 -2.67 23.28 -9.27
CA ASP A 253 -1.81 22.88 -8.14
C ASP A 253 -1.72 21.35 -8.14
N GLY A 254 -0.58 20.82 -8.59
CA GLY A 254 -0.43 19.44 -9.07
C GLY A 254 -0.28 18.35 -8.01
N SER A 255 -0.65 18.60 -6.75
CA SER A 255 -0.56 17.60 -5.67
C SER A 255 -1.76 17.66 -4.74
N HIS A 256 -2.48 16.56 -4.61
CA HIS A 256 -3.62 16.41 -3.72
C HIS A 256 -3.30 15.42 -2.59
N MET A 257 -3.52 15.81 -1.34
CA MET A 257 -3.30 14.94 -0.18
C MET A 257 -4.39 13.86 -0.10
N GLU A 258 -4.03 12.60 -0.34
CA GLU A 258 -4.95 11.46 -0.29
C GLU A 258 -5.30 11.09 1.14
N ASP A 259 -4.32 11.03 2.05
CA ASP A 259 -4.54 10.59 3.43
C ASP A 259 -3.38 11.01 4.33
N VAL A 260 -3.67 11.17 5.62
CA VAL A 260 -2.67 11.34 6.67
C VAL A 260 -3.06 10.45 7.83
N ILE A 261 -2.14 9.61 8.27
CA ILE A 261 -2.34 8.69 9.38
C ILE A 261 -1.34 9.06 10.48
N TYR A 262 -1.87 9.39 11.65
CA TYR A 262 -1.09 9.59 12.85
C TYR A 262 -1.07 8.28 13.62
N SER A 263 0.10 7.88 14.12
CA SER A 263 0.26 6.66 14.89
C SER A 263 1.18 6.87 16.07
N LEU A 264 0.82 6.26 17.19
CA LEU A 264 1.58 6.23 18.42
C LEU A 264 1.83 4.77 18.79
N SER A 265 3.09 4.40 18.89
CA SER A 265 3.53 3.04 19.16
C SER A 265 4.25 2.96 20.51
N TYR A 266 3.97 1.92 21.28
CA TYR A 266 4.72 1.57 22.49
C TYR A 266 5.41 0.22 22.27
N SER A 267 6.73 0.21 22.20
CA SER A 267 7.52 -1.00 21.98
C SER A 267 7.76 -1.77 23.28
N LEU A 268 7.34 -3.04 23.28
CA LEU A 268 7.47 -3.95 24.40
C LEU A 268 8.82 -4.66 24.33
N ARG A 269 9.82 -4.06 24.99
CA ARG A 269 11.20 -4.53 25.02
C ARG A 269 11.38 -6.00 25.42
N LEU A 270 10.52 -6.51 26.30
CA LEU A 270 10.53 -7.92 26.74
C LEU A 270 10.13 -8.88 25.60
N LEU A 271 9.32 -8.42 24.65
CA LEU A 271 8.80 -9.20 23.54
C LEU A 271 9.61 -9.03 22.26
N ARG A 272 10.83 -8.45 22.36
CA ARG A 272 11.78 -8.17 21.27
C ARG A 272 11.25 -7.20 20.20
N SER A 273 10.21 -7.60 19.46
CA SER A 273 9.56 -6.83 18.39
C SER A 273 8.08 -6.54 18.68
N GLY A 274 7.55 -7.06 19.80
CA GLY A 274 6.17 -6.80 20.19
C GLY A 274 5.92 -5.31 20.44
N LYS A 275 4.79 -4.78 19.97
CA LYS A 275 4.41 -3.38 20.18
C LYS A 275 2.89 -3.21 20.17
N VAL A 276 2.44 -2.21 20.91
CA VAL A 276 1.06 -1.70 20.82
C VAL A 276 1.08 -0.48 19.91
N VAL A 277 0.23 -0.44 18.90
CA VAL A 277 0.14 0.66 17.94
C VAL A 277 -1.29 1.19 17.98
N ALA A 278 -1.45 2.46 18.34
CA ALA A 278 -2.68 3.20 18.12
C ALA A 278 -2.51 4.06 16.87
N TRP A 279 -3.45 4.02 15.94
CA TRP A 279 -3.45 4.89 14.76
C TRP A 279 -4.80 5.57 14.55
N TYR A 280 -4.76 6.73 13.89
CA TYR A 280 -5.93 7.53 13.57
C TYR A 280 -5.73 8.23 12.22
N SER A 281 -6.74 8.13 11.34
CA SER A 281 -6.82 8.90 10.09
C SER A 281 -7.89 10.00 10.26
N PRO A 282 -7.51 11.28 10.27
CA PRO A 282 -8.49 12.38 10.36
C PRO A 282 -9.41 12.44 9.15
N LYS A 283 -8.91 12.07 7.96
CA LYS A 283 -9.70 12.10 6.73
C LYS A 283 -10.83 11.07 6.74
N ARG A 284 -10.53 9.88 7.28
CA ARG A 284 -11.51 8.80 7.43
C ARG A 284 -12.36 8.91 8.70
N LYS A 285 -11.89 9.68 9.69
CA LYS A 285 -12.45 9.73 11.05
C LYS A 285 -12.48 8.36 11.73
N GLU A 286 -11.45 7.55 11.44
CA GLU A 286 -11.30 6.19 11.94
C GLU A 286 -9.98 6.05 12.70
N GLY A 287 -9.98 5.20 13.71
CA GLY A 287 -8.78 4.82 14.42
C GLY A 287 -8.90 3.41 14.98
N MET A 288 -7.74 2.79 15.23
CA MET A 288 -7.67 1.44 15.76
C MET A 288 -6.46 1.32 16.69
N ILE A 289 -6.57 0.41 17.65
CA ILE A 289 -5.47 0.00 18.52
C ILE A 289 -5.17 -1.46 18.21
N GLU A 290 -3.94 -1.74 17.84
CA GLU A 290 -3.45 -3.07 17.49
C GLU A 290 -2.36 -3.50 18.46
N LEU A 291 -2.42 -4.74 18.93
CA LEU A 291 -1.29 -5.41 19.57
C LEU A 291 -0.59 -6.27 18.52
N ARG A 292 0.66 -5.94 18.19
CA ARG A 292 1.49 -6.71 17.27
C ARG A 292 2.49 -7.52 18.07
N LEU A 293 2.49 -8.83 17.87
CA LEU A 293 3.39 -9.78 18.51
C LEU A 293 4.18 -10.51 17.43
N PHE A 294 5.45 -10.83 17.69
CA PHE A 294 6.28 -11.67 16.82
C PHE A 294 6.48 -11.13 15.38
N GLU A 295 6.62 -9.82 15.22
CA GLU A 295 6.97 -9.21 13.93
C GLU A 295 8.48 -9.49 13.69
N PHE A 296 8.81 -10.41 12.78
CA PHE A 296 10.20 -10.83 12.50
C PHE A 296 10.60 -10.51 11.05
#